data_AF-A0A4Y2K6Z5-F1
#
_entry.id   AF-A0A4Y2K6Z5-F1
#
_cell.length_a   1.000
_cell.length_b   1.000
_cell.length_c   1.000
_cell.angle_alpha   90.00
_cell.angle_beta   90.00
_cell.angle_gamma   90.00
#
_symmetry.space_group_name_H-M   'P 1'
#
loop_
_entity.id
_entity.type
_entity.pdbx_description
1 polymer ?
#
loop_
_entity_poly.entity_id
_entity_poly.type
_entity_poly.pdbx_seq_one_letter_code
_entity_poly.pdbx_strand_id
1 'polypeptide(L)'
;MKNQINILLDAGIIQPSTSPYCAPVLLVKNSDGSFRLVADLRKLNSKTIPDNFPLPKIDEMIDQLSGAKFFSTMDLTSGFHQISMHSDHMHYTGIATEFGLFEYKRLPFGLKNASASFQRLMSIVLAGLSDLQIACYIDDVIIASHNFPRPLATTRMSFSEINCSKSKGEAEQMLLFAISNLLFRSYRERGTGFT
;
A
#
# COMPACT_ATOMS: atom_id res chain seq x y z
N MET A 1 -0.39 -24.39 -1.82
CA MET A 1 -0.59 -23.64 -0.56
C MET A 1 0.69 -23.54 0.26
N LYS A 2 1.33 -24.67 0.65
CA LYS A 2 2.60 -24.70 1.40
C LYS A 2 3.67 -23.70 0.93
N ASN A 3 3.93 -23.64 -0.37
CA ASN A 3 4.92 -22.72 -0.94
C ASN A 3 4.60 -21.24 -0.64
N GLN A 4 3.33 -20.85 -0.71
CA GLN A 4 2.93 -19.47 -0.39
C GLN A 4 3.06 -19.16 1.10
N ILE A 5 2.77 -20.12 1.97
CA ILE A 5 3.01 -19.97 3.41
C ILE A 5 4.49 -19.74 3.68
N ASN A 6 5.38 -20.53 3.07
CA ASN A 6 6.83 -20.36 3.22
C ASN A 6 7.29 -18.99 2.72
N ILE A 7 6.82 -18.54 1.55
CA ILE A 7 7.13 -17.19 1.04
C ILE A 7 6.74 -16.10 2.05
N LEU A 8 5.55 -16.21 2.66
CA LEU A 8 5.09 -15.24 3.64
C LEU A 8 5.85 -15.33 4.98
N LEU A 9 6.29 -16.52 5.39
CA LEU A 9 7.13 -16.72 6.57
C LEU A 9 8.53 -16.16 6.37
N ASP A 10 9.17 -16.48 5.24
CA ASP A 10 10.52 -16.03 4.89
C ASP A 10 10.56 -14.50 4.74
N ALA A 11 9.48 -13.91 4.22
CA ALA A 11 9.31 -12.45 4.15
C ALA A 11 8.94 -11.80 5.51
N GLY A 12 8.68 -12.58 6.56
CA GLY A 12 8.28 -12.08 7.87
C GLY A 12 6.90 -11.41 7.89
N ILE A 13 6.03 -11.73 6.92
CA ILE A 13 4.65 -11.21 6.82
C ILE A 13 3.74 -11.93 7.81
N ILE A 14 3.95 -13.24 7.96
CA ILE A 14 3.25 -14.08 8.94
C ILE A 14 4.23 -14.74 9.90
N GLN A 15 3.72 -15.25 11.02
CA GLN A 15 4.47 -16.08 11.96
C GLN A 15 3.59 -17.21 12.51
N PRO A 16 4.17 -18.30 13.05
CA PRO A 16 3.41 -19.30 13.79
C PRO A 16 2.63 -18.66 14.94
N SER A 17 1.40 -19.11 15.16
CA SER A 17 0.50 -18.54 16.16
C SER A 17 -0.10 -19.59 17.07
N THR A 18 -0.48 -19.16 18.27
CA THR A 18 -1.30 -19.91 19.24
C THR A 18 -2.64 -19.22 19.49
N SER A 19 -3.03 -18.30 18.60
CA SER A 19 -4.21 -17.46 18.74
C SER A 19 -5.51 -18.28 18.86
N PRO A 20 -6.47 -17.85 19.69
CA PRO A 20 -7.81 -18.42 19.69
C PRO A 20 -8.64 -18.01 18.46
N TYR A 21 -8.15 -17.04 17.66
CA TYR A 21 -8.80 -16.60 16.42
C TYR A 21 -8.25 -17.35 15.22
N CYS A 22 -9.14 -17.71 14.31
CA CYS A 22 -8.79 -18.46 13.12
C CYS A 22 -9.75 -18.12 11.98
N ALA A 23 -9.21 -17.57 10.91
CA ALA A 23 -9.86 -17.42 9.62
C ALA A 23 -9.38 -18.53 8.66
N PRO A 24 -10.28 -19.08 7.82
CA PRO A 24 -9.86 -19.95 6.74
C PRO A 24 -9.11 -19.15 5.67
N VAL A 25 -8.23 -19.85 4.93
CA VAL A 25 -7.49 -19.27 3.81
C VAL A 25 -7.87 -19.90 2.48
N LEU A 26 -7.76 -19.11 1.42
CA LEU A 26 -7.99 -19.52 0.05
C LEU A 26 -6.74 -19.23 -0.78
N LEU A 27 -6.41 -20.15 -1.69
CA LEU A 27 -5.37 -19.91 -2.68
C LEU A 27 -6.04 -19.39 -3.96
N VAL A 28 -5.77 -18.13 -4.30
CA VAL A 28 -6.34 -17.48 -5.49
C VAL A 28 -5.27 -17.39 -6.56
N LYS A 29 -5.61 -17.80 -7.79
CA LYS A 29 -4.74 -17.65 -8.94
C LYS A 29 -4.88 -16.24 -9.52
N ASN A 30 -3.76 -15.54 -9.67
CA ASN A 30 -3.68 -14.25 -10.33
C ASN A 30 -3.71 -14.42 -11.86
N SER A 31 -3.95 -13.33 -12.59
CA SER A 31 -4.01 -13.32 -14.07
C SER A 31 -2.66 -13.62 -14.72
N ASP A 32 -1.56 -13.31 -14.05
CA ASP A 32 -0.18 -13.62 -14.47
C ASP A 32 0.20 -15.09 -14.20
N GLY A 33 -0.70 -15.90 -13.67
CA GLY A 33 -0.48 -17.30 -13.33
C GLY A 33 0.13 -17.54 -11.96
N SER A 34 0.53 -16.50 -11.24
CA SER A 34 0.99 -16.60 -9.85
C SER A 34 -0.17 -16.91 -8.91
N PHE A 35 0.14 -17.28 -7.66
CA PHE A 35 -0.86 -17.56 -6.64
C PHE A 35 -0.69 -16.64 -5.45
N ARG A 36 -1.80 -16.21 -4.84
CA ARG A 36 -1.81 -15.45 -3.59
C ARG A 36 -2.62 -16.19 -2.53
N LEU A 37 -2.12 -16.17 -1.30
CA LEU A 37 -2.86 -16.65 -0.14
C LEU A 37 -3.78 -15.53 0.36
N VAL A 38 -5.08 -15.79 0.42
CA VAL A 38 -6.10 -14.81 0.83
C VAL A 38 -6.79 -15.32 2.09
N ALA A 39 -6.74 -14.54 3.16
CA ALA A 39 -7.47 -14.84 4.39
C ALA A 39 -8.93 -14.35 4.30
N ASP A 40 -9.89 -15.19 4.70
CA ASP A 40 -11.29 -14.77 4.80
C ASP A 40 -11.54 -14.02 6.12
N LEU A 41 -11.25 -12.72 6.11
CA LEU A 41 -11.37 -11.85 7.28
C LEU A 41 -12.79 -11.27 7.48
N ARG A 42 -13.81 -11.75 6.75
CA ARG A 42 -15.16 -11.17 6.82
C ARG A 42 -15.75 -11.18 8.23
N LYS A 43 -15.55 -12.27 8.99
CA LYS A 43 -16.01 -12.39 10.39
C LYS A 43 -15.25 -11.46 11.35
N LEU A 44 -13.98 -11.20 11.08
CA LEU A 44 -13.20 -10.24 11.85
C LEU A 44 -13.71 -8.83 11.55
N ASN A 45 -13.83 -8.49 10.27
CA ASN A 45 -14.27 -7.17 9.79
C ASN A 45 -15.66 -6.76 10.29
N SER A 46 -16.58 -7.72 10.52
CA SER A 46 -17.90 -7.40 11.09
C SER A 46 -17.84 -6.95 12.55
N LYS A 47 -16.79 -7.35 13.29
CA LYS A 47 -16.55 -6.96 14.68
C LYS A 47 -15.60 -5.77 14.81
N THR A 48 -14.86 -5.44 13.76
CA THR A 48 -13.94 -4.30 13.74
C THR A 48 -14.69 -2.98 13.59
N ILE A 49 -14.40 -2.04 14.49
CA ILE A 49 -14.89 -0.67 14.42
C ILE A 49 -14.28 -0.01 13.17
N PRO A 50 -15.09 0.57 12.26
CA PRO A 50 -14.57 1.22 11.05
C PRO A 50 -13.71 2.44 11.41
N ASP A 51 -12.52 2.52 10.80
CA ASP A 51 -11.71 3.75 10.78
C ASP A 51 -12.12 4.60 9.58
N ASN A 52 -12.83 5.71 9.84
CA ASN A 52 -13.32 6.62 8.82
C ASN A 52 -12.29 7.72 8.52
N PHE A 53 -11.04 7.33 8.27
CA PHE A 53 -10.01 8.28 7.84
C PHE A 53 -10.45 8.95 6.54
N PRO A 54 -10.36 10.30 6.43
CA PRO A 54 -10.83 11.00 5.24
C PRO A 54 -9.99 10.60 4.03
N LEU A 55 -10.66 10.09 2.99
CA LEU A 55 -10.05 9.94 1.68
C LEU A 55 -10.05 11.31 0.97
N PRO A 56 -9.00 11.62 0.18
CA PRO A 56 -8.99 12.83 -0.62
C PRO A 56 -10.18 12.84 -1.58
N LYS A 57 -10.78 14.02 -1.79
CA LYS A 57 -11.83 14.14 -2.79
C LYS A 57 -11.22 14.08 -4.18
N ILE A 58 -11.91 13.40 -5.09
CA ILE A 58 -11.46 13.24 -6.47
C ILE A 58 -11.29 14.62 -7.13
N ASP A 59 -12.21 15.56 -6.90
CA ASP A 59 -12.13 16.91 -7.47
C ASP A 59 -10.87 17.66 -6.99
N GLU A 60 -10.55 17.58 -5.70
CA GLU A 60 -9.35 18.20 -5.12
C GLU A 60 -8.07 17.59 -5.74
N MET A 61 -8.07 16.27 -5.98
CA MET A 61 -6.96 15.60 -6.67
C MET A 61 -6.84 16.04 -8.13
N ILE A 62 -7.94 16.19 -8.85
CA ILE A 62 -7.95 16.65 -10.25
C ILE A 62 -7.42 18.08 -10.33
N ASP A 63 -7.86 18.96 -9.43
CA ASP A 63 -7.41 20.35 -9.36
C ASP A 63 -5.91 20.42 -9.08
N GLN A 64 -5.40 19.60 -8.15
CA GLN A 64 -3.97 19.53 -7.84
C GLN A 64 -3.12 19.07 -9.05
N LEU A 65 -3.68 18.22 -9.90
CA LEU A 65 -3.05 17.68 -11.11
C LEU A 65 -3.28 18.57 -12.35
N SER A 66 -4.03 19.66 -12.22
CA SER A 66 -4.42 20.52 -13.34
C SER A 66 -3.23 21.21 -14.01
N GLY A 67 -3.34 21.42 -15.32
CA GLY A 67 -2.33 22.05 -16.16
C GLY A 67 -1.06 21.22 -16.42
N ALA A 68 -0.88 20.09 -15.73
CA ALA A 68 0.27 19.22 -15.96
C ALA A 68 0.20 18.53 -17.32
N LYS A 69 1.37 18.40 -17.98
CA LYS A 69 1.49 17.79 -19.31
C LYS A 69 1.94 16.34 -19.24
N PHE A 70 2.63 15.99 -18.16
CA PHE A 70 3.24 14.69 -17.95
C PHE A 70 2.77 14.11 -16.65
N PHE A 71 2.44 12.82 -16.67
CA PHE A 71 1.94 12.07 -15.53
C PHE A 71 2.77 10.80 -15.37
N SER A 72 2.94 10.36 -14.14
CA SER A 72 3.53 9.07 -13.78
C SER A 72 2.72 8.49 -12.64
N THR A 73 2.37 7.22 -12.76
CA THR A 73 1.58 6.52 -11.75
C THR A 73 2.43 5.45 -11.08
N MET A 74 2.27 5.27 -9.78
CA MET A 74 2.88 4.20 -8.99
C MET A 74 1.76 3.43 -8.31
N ASP A 75 1.78 2.11 -8.48
CA ASP A 75 0.92 1.18 -7.76
C ASP A 75 1.67 0.67 -6.52
N LEU A 76 1.10 0.91 -5.35
CA LEU A 76 1.65 0.49 -4.07
C LEU A 76 0.83 -0.63 -3.42
N THR A 77 0.07 -1.41 -4.20
CA THR A 77 -0.73 -2.53 -3.69
C THR A 77 0.10 -3.51 -2.85
N SER A 78 1.35 -3.83 -3.21
CA SER A 78 2.16 -4.73 -2.35
C SER A 78 2.71 -4.05 -1.09
N GLY A 79 2.50 -2.73 -0.97
CA GLY A 79 2.88 -1.90 0.17
C GLY A 79 2.10 -2.19 1.45
N PHE A 80 0.90 -2.79 1.39
CA PHE A 80 0.17 -3.16 2.62
C PHE A 80 1.01 -4.06 3.53
N HIS A 81 1.71 -5.04 2.95
CA HIS A 81 2.61 -5.92 3.71
C HIS A 81 3.88 -5.24 4.25
N GLN A 82 4.11 -3.96 3.97
CA GLN A 82 5.20 -3.17 4.56
C GLN A 82 4.80 -2.53 5.90
N ILE A 83 3.49 -2.37 6.15
CA ILE A 83 2.96 -1.79 7.38
C ILE A 83 2.91 -2.88 8.46
N SER A 84 3.52 -2.65 9.62
CA SER A 84 3.45 -3.61 10.73
C SER A 84 2.09 -3.55 11.41
N MET A 85 1.63 -4.72 11.83
CA MET A 85 0.52 -4.82 12.78
C MET A 85 1.03 -4.45 14.18
N HIS A 86 0.16 -3.81 14.98
CA HIS A 86 0.43 -3.66 16.41
C HIS A 86 0.45 -5.04 17.07
N SER A 87 1.41 -5.30 17.97
CA SER A 87 1.60 -6.61 18.65
C SER A 87 0.30 -7.15 19.23
N ASP A 88 -0.45 -6.28 19.89
CA ASP A 88 -1.67 -6.65 20.61
C ASP A 88 -2.82 -7.01 19.66
N HIS A 89 -2.72 -6.69 18.37
CA HIS A 89 -3.76 -6.95 17.37
C HIS A 89 -3.41 -8.10 16.42
N MET A 90 -2.15 -8.56 16.38
CA MET A 90 -1.70 -9.62 15.47
C MET A 90 -2.54 -10.89 15.63
N HIS A 91 -2.80 -11.30 16.88
CA HIS A 91 -3.53 -12.52 17.18
C HIS A 91 -4.94 -12.57 16.57
N TYR A 92 -5.63 -11.44 16.38
CA TYR A 92 -6.95 -11.41 15.72
C TYR A 92 -6.91 -11.87 14.26
N THR A 93 -5.74 -11.78 13.61
CA THR A 93 -5.53 -12.13 12.21
C THR A 93 -5.09 -13.58 12.01
N GLY A 94 -5.30 -14.44 13.02
CA GLY A 94 -4.97 -15.85 12.94
C GLY A 94 -5.58 -16.53 11.71
N ILE A 95 -4.78 -17.30 10.98
CA ILE A 95 -5.15 -18.06 9.79
C ILE A 95 -4.83 -19.54 10.00
N ALA A 96 -5.83 -20.41 9.82
CA ALA A 96 -5.60 -21.85 9.85
C ALA A 96 -5.40 -22.42 8.45
N THR A 97 -4.44 -23.31 8.36
CA THR A 97 -4.09 -24.06 7.16
C THR A 97 -3.90 -25.53 7.53
N GLU A 98 -3.84 -26.41 6.54
CA GLU A 98 -3.45 -27.82 6.74
C GLU A 98 -2.01 -27.99 7.27
N PHE A 99 -1.20 -26.92 7.23
CA PHE A 99 0.21 -26.92 7.67
C PHE A 99 0.43 -26.24 9.04
N GLY A 100 -0.63 -25.79 9.70
CA GLY A 100 -0.57 -25.13 10.99
C GLY A 100 -1.36 -23.82 11.08
N LEU A 101 -1.27 -23.21 12.25
CA LEU A 101 -1.87 -21.92 12.59
C LEU A 101 -0.81 -20.82 12.52
N PHE A 102 -1.12 -19.75 11.81
CA PHE A 102 -0.25 -18.59 11.65
C PHE A 102 -1.02 -17.31 11.96
N GLU A 103 -0.34 -16.19 12.17
CA GLU A 103 -0.94 -14.87 12.29
C GLU A 103 -0.12 -13.83 11.52
N TYR A 104 -0.74 -12.72 11.14
CA TYR A 104 -0.06 -11.68 10.39
C TYR A 104 0.70 -10.72 11.31
N LYS A 105 1.99 -10.55 11.00
CA LYS A 105 2.84 -9.49 11.57
C LYS A 105 2.74 -8.18 10.79
N ARG A 106 2.38 -8.28 9.51
CA ARG A 106 2.22 -7.14 8.60
C ARG A 106 0.77 -7.05 8.14
N LEU A 107 0.31 -5.86 7.80
CA LEU A 107 -1.09 -5.59 7.53
C LEU A 107 -1.62 -6.46 6.37
N PRO A 108 -2.55 -7.40 6.61
CA PRO A 108 -3.05 -8.29 5.58
C PRO A 108 -4.03 -7.59 4.65
N PHE A 109 -4.07 -8.04 3.39
CA PHE A 109 -5.15 -7.70 2.48
C PHE A 109 -6.51 -8.14 3.01
N GLY A 110 -7.54 -7.34 2.73
CA GLY A 110 -8.92 -7.65 3.08
C GLY A 110 -9.31 -7.31 4.52
N LEU A 111 -8.39 -6.74 5.33
CA LEU A 111 -8.75 -6.19 6.65
C LEU A 111 -9.48 -4.85 6.49
N LYS A 112 -10.56 -4.66 7.25
CA LYS A 112 -11.49 -3.51 7.12
C LYS A 112 -10.81 -2.14 7.09
N ASN A 113 -9.84 -1.92 7.98
CA ASN A 113 -9.19 -0.62 8.16
C ASN A 113 -7.83 -0.55 7.44
N ALA A 114 -7.52 -1.51 6.55
CA ALA A 114 -6.23 -1.54 5.88
C ALA A 114 -6.01 -0.30 5.00
N SER A 115 -6.98 0.06 4.15
CA SER A 115 -6.91 1.22 3.28
C SER A 115 -6.83 2.54 4.05
N ALA A 116 -7.57 2.67 5.16
CA ALA A 116 -7.51 3.85 6.02
C ALA A 116 -6.13 4.04 6.66
N SER A 117 -5.54 2.94 7.15
CA SER A 117 -4.18 2.94 7.71
C SER A 117 -3.14 3.31 6.66
N PHE A 118 -3.28 2.75 5.46
CA PHE A 118 -2.40 3.03 4.33
C PHE A 118 -2.48 4.50 3.88
N GLN A 119 -3.70 5.03 3.69
CA GLN A 119 -3.91 6.42 3.32
C GLN A 119 -3.30 7.37 4.36
N ARG A 120 -3.51 7.11 5.66
CA ARG A 120 -2.95 7.92 6.74
C ARG A 120 -1.43 7.96 6.68
N LEU A 121 -0.79 6.82 6.44
CA LEU A 121 0.65 6.73 6.30
C LEU A 121 1.13 7.52 5.07
N MET A 122 0.46 7.37 3.93
CA MET A 122 0.77 8.14 2.73
C MET A 122 0.59 9.64 2.93
N SER A 123 -0.44 10.10 3.65
CA SER A 123 -0.61 11.51 4.00
C SER A 123 0.57 12.05 4.80
N ILE A 124 1.14 11.25 5.72
CA ILE A 124 2.33 11.65 6.50
C ILE A 124 3.58 11.69 5.61
N VAL A 125 3.77 10.68 4.75
CA VAL A 125 4.93 10.60 3.84
C VAL A 125 4.91 11.76 2.84
N LEU A 126 3.75 12.07 2.27
CA LEU A 126 3.58 13.10 1.26
C LEU A 126 3.47 14.53 1.82
N ALA A 127 3.24 14.70 3.12
CA ALA A 127 3.16 16.03 3.75
C ALA A 127 4.44 16.85 3.55
N GLY A 128 5.61 16.20 3.42
CA GLY A 128 6.89 16.87 3.14
C GLY A 128 7.13 17.19 1.66
N LEU A 129 6.21 16.83 0.76
CA LEU A 129 6.33 16.95 -0.69
C LEU A 129 5.31 17.92 -1.30
N SER A 130 4.85 18.89 -0.51
CA SER A 130 3.80 19.84 -0.93
C SER A 130 4.15 20.66 -2.18
N ASP A 131 5.44 20.85 -2.46
CA ASP A 131 5.92 21.60 -3.63
C ASP A 131 5.76 20.83 -4.95
N LEU A 132 5.28 19.58 -4.88
CA LEU A 132 5.11 18.68 -6.02
C LEU A 132 3.63 18.45 -6.29
N GLN A 133 3.29 18.30 -7.57
CA GLN A 133 1.94 17.90 -7.98
C GLN A 133 1.78 16.38 -7.78
N ILE A 134 1.56 15.96 -6.54
CA ILE A 134 1.36 14.55 -6.18
C ILE A 134 -0.03 14.34 -5.61
N ALA A 135 -0.83 13.50 -6.27
CA ALA A 135 -2.10 13.03 -5.76
C ALA A 135 -1.99 11.57 -5.33
N CYS A 136 -2.57 11.20 -4.19
CA CYS A 136 -2.53 9.82 -3.69
C CYS A 136 -3.92 9.37 -3.25
N TYR A 137 -4.36 8.24 -3.79
CA TYR A 137 -5.61 7.59 -3.44
C TYR A 137 -5.33 6.12 -3.09
N ILE A 138 -5.34 5.82 -1.80
CA ILE A 138 -5.01 4.52 -1.22
C ILE A 138 -3.64 4.05 -1.76
N ASP A 139 -3.63 3.07 -2.66
CA ASP A 139 -2.48 2.42 -3.26
C ASP A 139 -2.00 3.11 -4.55
N ASP A 140 -2.82 3.95 -5.17
CA ASP A 140 -2.48 4.67 -6.38
C ASP A 140 -1.86 6.04 -6.05
N VAL A 141 -0.61 6.25 -6.48
CA VAL A 141 0.07 7.55 -6.41
C VAL A 141 0.29 8.09 -7.81
N ILE A 142 -0.16 9.32 -8.05
CA ILE A 142 0.00 10.04 -9.30
C ILE A 142 0.93 11.22 -9.08
N ILE A 143 1.97 11.31 -9.89
CA ILE A 143 2.93 12.41 -9.90
C ILE A 143 2.81 13.11 -11.24
N ALA A 144 2.64 14.44 -11.21
CA ALA A 144 2.47 15.25 -12.39
C ALA A 144 3.56 16.33 -12.52
N SER A 145 3.78 16.78 -13.76
CA SER A 145 4.73 17.85 -14.07
C SER A 145 4.32 18.62 -15.33
N HIS A 146 4.67 19.90 -15.36
CA HIS A 146 4.58 20.75 -16.55
C HIS A 146 5.78 20.60 -17.50
N ASN A 147 6.96 20.22 -16.99
CA ASN A 147 8.22 20.19 -17.75
C ASN A 147 8.81 18.77 -17.85
N PHE A 148 9.30 18.42 -19.04
CA PHE A 148 10.06 17.19 -19.31
C PHE A 148 11.55 17.38 -18.91
N PRO A 149 12.28 16.40 -18.34
CA PRO A 149 11.89 15.10 -17.79
C PRO A 149 11.82 15.17 -16.24
N ARG A 150 11.15 16.18 -15.70
CA ARG A 150 11.16 16.44 -14.25
C ARG A 150 10.43 15.38 -13.39
N PRO A 151 9.38 14.66 -13.84
CA PRO A 151 8.70 13.67 -12.98
C PRO A 151 9.65 12.67 -12.34
N LEU A 152 10.58 12.06 -13.09
CA LEU A 152 11.43 10.98 -12.60
C LEU A 152 12.57 11.47 -11.69
N ALA A 153 13.22 12.57 -12.09
CA ALA A 153 14.30 13.16 -11.31
C ALA A 153 13.77 13.76 -10.00
N THR A 154 12.62 14.41 -10.05
CA THR A 154 11.93 14.94 -8.87
C THR A 154 11.42 13.81 -7.99
N THR A 155 10.80 12.76 -8.53
CA THR A 155 10.36 11.62 -7.70
C THR A 155 11.53 10.98 -6.94
N ARG A 156 12.68 10.78 -7.60
CA ARG A 156 13.89 10.24 -6.93
C ARG A 156 14.46 11.20 -5.87
N MET A 157 14.59 12.49 -6.19
CA MET A 157 15.14 13.47 -5.24
C MET A 157 14.20 13.72 -4.06
N SER A 158 12.91 13.88 -4.31
CA SER A 158 11.89 14.15 -3.31
C SER A 158 11.71 12.98 -2.35
N PHE A 159 11.73 11.74 -2.85
CA PHE A 159 11.75 10.59 -1.94
C PHE A 159 13.06 10.49 -1.15
N SER A 160 14.22 10.86 -1.70
CA SER A 160 15.46 10.91 -0.91
C SER A 160 15.49 12.02 0.16
N GLU A 161 14.64 13.03 0.04
CA GLU A 161 14.54 14.19 0.95
C GLU A 161 13.53 13.99 2.08
N ILE A 162 12.67 12.96 2.04
CA ILE A 162 11.72 12.64 3.12
C ILE A 162 12.49 12.12 4.34
N ASN A 163 12.97 13.06 5.16
CA ASN A 163 13.50 12.84 6.49
C ASN A 163 12.36 12.97 7.52
N CYS A 164 11.43 12.00 7.56
CA CYS A 164 10.40 12.01 8.59
C CYS A 164 10.91 11.32 9.87
N SER A 165 10.86 12.07 10.97
CA SER A 165 11.31 11.64 12.29
C SER A 165 10.24 10.80 13.00
N LYS A 166 10.71 9.76 13.71
CA LYS A 166 9.99 8.76 14.55
C LYS A 166 9.34 7.53 13.88
N SER A 167 8.94 7.55 12.61
CA SER A 167 8.43 6.36 11.88
C SER A 167 9.42 5.76 10.88
N LYS A 168 10.72 6.10 11.02
CA LYS A 168 11.79 5.83 10.04
C LYS A 168 11.68 4.47 9.37
N GLY A 169 11.58 3.37 10.11
CA GLY A 169 11.61 2.02 9.52
C GLY A 169 10.52 1.71 8.49
N GLU A 170 9.26 2.05 8.77
CA GLU A 170 8.13 1.68 7.90
C GLU A 170 7.96 2.66 6.74
N ALA A 171 8.06 3.96 7.04
CA ALA A 171 8.00 4.99 6.02
C ALA A 171 9.18 4.85 5.04
N GLU A 172 10.40 4.59 5.52
CA GLU A 172 11.59 4.36 4.69
C GLU A 172 11.48 3.07 3.87
N GLN A 173 10.94 1.98 4.44
CA GLN A 173 10.67 0.75 3.67
C GLN A 173 9.64 0.98 2.56
N MET A 174 8.56 1.73 2.84
CA MET A 174 7.58 2.11 1.82
C MET A 174 8.18 3.05 0.77
N LEU A 175 9.06 3.96 1.18
CA LEU A 175 9.78 4.86 0.30
C LEU A 175 10.69 4.09 -0.66
N LEU A 176 11.51 3.19 -0.12
CA LEU A 176 12.39 2.31 -0.89
C LEU A 176 11.58 1.40 -1.81
N PHE A 177 10.45 0.86 -1.32
CA PHE A 177 9.53 0.08 -2.13
C PHE A 177 8.91 0.91 -3.26
N ALA A 178 8.43 2.12 -2.99
CA ALA A 178 7.90 3.03 -3.99
C ALA A 178 8.96 3.40 -5.03
N ILE A 179 10.19 3.70 -4.61
CA ILE A 179 11.34 3.95 -5.50
C ILE A 179 11.64 2.73 -6.38
N SER A 180 11.59 1.52 -5.83
CA SER A 180 11.82 0.28 -6.61
C SER A 180 10.68 -0.05 -7.56
N ASN A 181 9.44 0.33 -7.22
CA ASN A 181 8.23 0.15 -8.04
C ASN A 181 7.89 1.37 -8.90
N LEU A 182 8.83 2.29 -9.09
CA LEU A 182 8.84 3.19 -10.26
C LEU A 182 9.07 2.36 -11.54
N LEU A 183 8.16 1.43 -11.80
CA LEU A 183 7.99 0.77 -13.07
C LEU A 183 7.17 1.72 -13.95
N PHE A 184 7.89 2.29 -14.91
CA PHE A 184 7.41 3.13 -15.99
C PHE A 184 6.07 2.63 -16.56
N ARG A 185 4.95 3.17 -16.09
CA ARG A 185 3.66 3.02 -16.78
C ARG A 185 3.17 4.39 -17.23
N SER A 186 3.19 4.52 -18.55
CA SER A 186 2.65 5.59 -19.40
C SER A 186 3.16 7.01 -19.14
N TYR A 187 4.18 7.40 -19.91
CA TYR A 187 4.24 8.76 -20.41
C TYR A 187 3.07 8.93 -21.40
N ARG A 188 2.07 9.73 -21.05
CA ARG A 188 1.04 10.15 -22.00
C ARG A 188 1.01 11.67 -22.01
N GLU A 189 1.51 12.26 -23.09
CA GLU A 189 1.18 13.65 -23.41
C GLU A 189 -0.34 13.69 -23.63
N ARG A 190 -1.04 14.42 -22.76
CA ARG A 190 -2.43 14.76 -23.07
C ARG A 190 -2.41 15.86 -24.12
N GLY A 191 -2.82 15.51 -25.34
CA GLY A 191 -3.47 16.46 -26.23
C GLY A 191 -4.65 17.11 -25.48
N THR A 192 -4.74 18.43 -25.62
CA THR A 192 -5.68 19.34 -24.96
C THR A 192 -7.09 18.77 -24.74
N GLY A 193 -7.56 18.77 -23.49
CA GLY A 193 -8.99 18.72 -23.14
C GLY A 193 -9.38 17.58 -22.20
N PHE A 194 -9.81 17.94 -20.99
CA PHE A 194 -10.80 17.15 -20.24
C PHE A 194 -12.16 17.80 -20.50
N THR A 195 -13.05 17.09 -21.19
CA THR A 195 -14.49 17.36 -21.27
C THR A 195 -15.21 16.06 -21.04
#